data_AF-A0A7J9W7L1-F1
#
_entry.id   AF-A0A7J9W7L1-F1
#
_cell.length_a   1.000
_cell.length_b   1.000
_cell.length_c   1.000
_cell.angle_alpha   90.00
_cell.angle_beta   90.00
_cell.angle_gamma   90.00
#
_symmetry.space_group_name_H-M   'P 1'
#
loop_
_entity.id
_entity.type
_entity.pdbx_description
1 polymer ?
#
loop_
_entity_poly.entity_id
_entity_poly.type
_entity_poly.pdbx_seq_one_letter_code
_entity_poly.pdbx_strand_id
1 'polypeptide(L)'
;MLRPRDVPAAAQVLNIPAPARINTAANISALHRPWKVALEIDFLRIVDGHAVAGPPLGQWPDTDDDTVCELWLTRLAAAFAADAGDEDKAGATAFSRIMLGALATDPPPSVIELWDRTREALILEDAYVADPFFTAYRYKRGEPFTVIPDVLVEFGAATRHGTQLEMTPLGRWALQEMNARRPEPISADLPADELIARVADSDEDDSWHAAGPWLIGRDPLLAAREILAAAAAATPAQRIAAVEIVDALDDTAQAAWREVTAVPNLAAHARMALAGWNRPQAPSTEDSAWLAVEYAVAALTDSGPDEALSCIDERMAGQDLDSRLEAIRRGGHPDTAALAEALTAFVATGAKPTSSQVYQLKISLKRMRNPVWRRVLVPATARLGLLHRVIQIVMKWDGDHLHAFFVGNDHYGDPFSSPDLDDEERLRLNDAFTPSTQRIRYLYDFGASWYHEVSCEKVLDLDVGATYPVCVTGSGDFPIEYWTDEDDQEPIPFDKDKVNSRLARLARHSSPA
;
A
#
# COMPACT_ATOMS: atom_id res chain seq x y z
N MET A 1 -22.86 9.62 19.00
CA MET A 1 -23.42 8.30 19.41
C MET A 1 -24.94 8.35 19.44
N LEU A 2 -25.63 7.28 19.01
CA LEU A 2 -27.09 7.15 19.18
C LEU A 2 -27.44 7.19 20.69
N ARG A 3 -28.41 8.00 21.11
CA ARG A 3 -28.76 8.12 22.54
C ARG A 3 -29.36 6.79 23.02
N PRO A 4 -29.06 6.30 24.23
CA PRO A 4 -29.58 5.03 24.74
C PRO A 4 -31.11 4.87 24.64
N ARG A 5 -31.85 5.98 24.76
CA ARG A 5 -33.32 6.02 24.62
C ARG A 5 -33.84 5.80 23.19
N ASP A 6 -33.03 6.10 22.18
CA ASP A 6 -33.40 6.00 20.76
C ASP A 6 -33.08 4.60 20.18
N VAL A 7 -32.27 3.81 20.90
CA VAL A 7 -31.80 2.49 20.49
C VAL A 7 -32.94 1.46 20.29
N PRO A 8 -33.96 1.36 21.17
CA PRO A 8 -35.05 0.42 20.97
C PRO A 8 -35.84 0.68 19.67
N ALA A 9 -36.09 1.95 19.35
CA ALA A 9 -36.81 2.33 18.13
C ALA A 9 -35.97 2.02 16.88
N ALA A 10 -34.68 2.35 16.90
CA ALA A 10 -33.76 2.02 15.80
C ALA A 10 -33.64 0.49 15.60
N ALA A 11 -33.52 -0.27 16.69
CA ALA A 11 -33.47 -1.73 16.64
C ALA A 11 -34.77 -2.33 16.10
N GLN A 12 -35.92 -1.76 16.46
CA GLN A 12 -37.22 -2.21 15.93
C GLN A 12 -37.35 -1.96 14.42
N VAL A 13 -36.94 -0.79 13.93
CA VAL A 13 -36.97 -0.46 12.48
C VAL A 13 -36.07 -1.41 11.69
N LEU A 14 -34.91 -1.75 12.26
CA LEU A 14 -33.93 -2.65 11.64
C LEU A 14 -34.19 -4.13 11.93
N ASN A 15 -35.27 -4.47 12.64
CA ASN A 15 -35.60 -5.83 13.08
C ASN A 15 -34.46 -6.54 13.86
N ILE A 16 -33.71 -5.77 14.65
CA ILE A 16 -32.58 -6.22 15.47
C ILE A 16 -33.06 -6.50 16.91
N PRO A 17 -32.67 -7.61 17.55
CA PRO A 17 -32.97 -7.87 18.95
C PRO A 17 -32.22 -6.87 19.86
N ALA A 18 -32.96 -6.10 20.65
CA ALA A 18 -32.38 -5.19 21.64
C ALA A 18 -32.45 -5.80 23.05
N PRO A 19 -31.37 -5.76 23.86
CA PRO A 19 -31.40 -6.23 25.24
C PRO A 19 -32.29 -5.33 26.10
N ALA A 20 -32.91 -5.89 27.13
CA ALA A 20 -33.83 -5.17 28.03
C ALA A 20 -33.20 -3.98 28.77
N ARG A 21 -31.86 -3.95 28.88
CA ARG A 21 -31.10 -2.86 29.50
C ARG A 21 -30.00 -2.40 28.55
N ILE A 22 -30.09 -1.16 28.07
CA ILE A 22 -29.17 -0.59 27.08
C ILE A 22 -28.36 0.52 27.72
N ASN A 23 -27.07 0.27 27.97
CA ASN A 23 -26.16 1.29 28.49
C ASN A 23 -25.57 2.15 27.37
N THR A 24 -25.32 1.55 26.20
CA THR A 24 -24.81 2.22 25.00
C THR A 24 -25.20 1.43 23.74
N ALA A 25 -25.42 2.12 22.63
CA ALA A 25 -25.64 1.50 21.32
C ALA A 25 -24.43 0.69 20.85
N ALA A 26 -23.22 1.04 21.32
CA ALA A 26 -21.97 0.34 20.99
C ALA A 26 -21.90 -1.11 21.51
N ASN A 27 -22.84 -1.51 22.37
CA ASN A 27 -22.92 -2.89 22.88
C ASN A 27 -23.87 -3.76 22.04
N ILE A 28 -24.48 -3.22 21.00
CA ILE A 28 -25.36 -3.95 20.08
C ILE A 28 -24.61 -4.08 18.76
N SER A 29 -23.82 -5.15 18.64
CA SER A 29 -22.97 -5.41 17.46
C SER A 29 -23.75 -5.36 16.14
N ALA A 30 -25.01 -5.83 16.15
CA ALA A 30 -25.90 -5.79 14.99
C ALA A 30 -26.22 -4.36 14.49
N LEU A 31 -26.12 -3.33 15.34
CA LEU A 31 -26.31 -1.93 14.92
C LEU A 31 -25.06 -1.31 14.30
N HIS A 32 -23.88 -1.95 14.45
CA HIS A 32 -22.63 -1.35 13.99
C HIS A 32 -22.52 -1.29 12.47
N ARG A 33 -22.98 -2.33 11.77
CA ARG A 33 -22.92 -2.39 10.30
C ARG A 33 -23.83 -1.33 9.66
N PRO A 34 -25.14 -1.23 9.97
CA PRO A 34 -25.99 -0.15 9.46
C PRO A 34 -25.44 1.25 9.78
N TRP A 35 -24.86 1.42 10.98
CA TRP A 35 -24.26 2.69 11.39
C TRP A 35 -23.03 3.08 10.57
N LYS A 36 -22.10 2.14 10.34
CA LYS A 36 -20.92 2.38 9.50
C LYS A 36 -21.31 2.68 8.06
N VAL A 37 -22.21 1.86 7.49
CA VAL A 37 -22.71 2.08 6.13
C VAL A 37 -23.33 3.47 5.98
N ALA A 38 -24.11 3.92 6.97
CA ALA A 38 -24.71 5.25 6.95
C ALA A 38 -23.71 6.41 7.06
N LEU A 39 -22.56 6.22 7.71
CA LEU A 39 -21.48 7.21 7.71
C LEU A 39 -20.77 7.27 6.35
N GLU A 40 -20.48 6.11 5.76
CA GLU A 40 -19.78 6.00 4.47
C GLU A 40 -20.53 6.66 3.31
N ILE A 41 -21.84 6.50 3.27
CA ILE A 41 -22.71 7.13 2.24
C ILE A 41 -23.16 8.53 2.60
N ASP A 42 -22.59 9.09 3.68
CA ASP A 42 -22.90 10.43 4.15
C ASP A 42 -24.38 10.64 4.53
N PHE A 43 -25.12 9.57 4.85
CA PHE A 43 -26.47 9.65 5.41
C PHE A 43 -26.43 10.10 6.88
N LEU A 44 -25.32 9.80 7.54
CA LEU A 44 -24.96 10.29 8.85
C LEU A 44 -23.60 10.98 8.77
N ARG A 45 -23.45 12.08 9.50
CA ARG A 45 -22.15 12.74 9.75
C ARG A 45 -21.90 12.84 11.24
N ILE A 46 -20.63 12.86 11.65
CA ILE A 46 -20.27 13.18 13.03
C ILE A 46 -19.77 14.62 13.09
N VAL A 47 -20.54 15.49 13.77
CA VAL A 47 -20.21 16.90 13.98
C VAL A 47 -20.18 17.15 15.49
N ASP A 48 -19.06 17.66 16.01
CA ASP A 48 -18.86 17.94 17.44
C ASP A 48 -19.20 16.75 18.35
N GLY A 49 -18.86 15.52 17.93
CA GLY A 49 -19.15 14.28 18.67
C GLY A 49 -20.60 13.80 18.60
N HIS A 50 -21.45 14.48 17.83
CA HIS A 50 -22.87 14.15 17.65
C HIS A 50 -23.12 13.63 16.24
N ALA A 51 -23.98 12.60 16.14
CA ALA A 51 -24.41 12.12 14.84
C ALA A 51 -25.56 12.99 14.34
N VAL A 52 -25.42 13.53 13.14
CA VAL A 52 -26.42 14.35 12.46
C VAL A 52 -26.77 13.71 11.12
N ALA A 53 -27.97 13.97 10.62
CA ALA A 53 -28.34 13.57 9.26
C ALA A 53 -27.42 14.28 8.26
N GLY A 54 -26.84 13.53 7.33
CA GLY A 54 -26.12 14.13 6.22
C GLY A 54 -27.07 14.52 5.07
N PRO A 55 -26.63 15.40 4.16
CA PRO A 55 -27.47 15.98 3.12
C PRO A 55 -28.26 14.97 2.24
N PRO A 56 -27.68 13.83 1.83
CA PRO A 56 -28.38 12.85 0.99
C PRO A 56 -29.64 12.26 1.65
N LEU A 57 -29.69 12.16 2.98
CA LEU A 57 -30.80 11.54 3.69
C LEU A 57 -32.13 12.29 3.50
N GLY A 58 -32.08 13.61 3.33
CA GLY A 58 -33.27 14.44 3.16
C GLY A 58 -33.95 14.31 1.80
N GLN A 59 -33.22 13.84 0.77
CA GLN A 59 -33.69 13.67 -0.60
C GLN A 59 -34.06 12.21 -0.92
N TRP A 60 -33.74 11.29 0.00
CA TRP A 60 -33.82 9.85 -0.19
C TRP A 60 -35.20 9.30 -0.61
N PRO A 61 -36.35 9.82 -0.10
CA PRO A 61 -37.64 9.29 -0.54
C PRO A 61 -37.99 9.61 -2.00
N ASP A 62 -37.36 10.62 -2.60
CA ASP A 62 -37.68 11.16 -3.93
C ASP A 62 -36.59 10.88 -4.98
N THR A 63 -35.65 9.98 -4.66
CA THR A 63 -34.51 9.60 -5.52
C THR A 63 -34.95 8.61 -6.61
N ASP A 64 -34.44 8.74 -7.85
CA ASP A 64 -34.74 7.81 -8.94
C ASP A 64 -34.12 6.41 -8.72
N ASP A 65 -34.70 5.41 -9.39
CA ASP A 65 -34.30 4.00 -9.24
C ASP A 65 -32.83 3.76 -9.59
N ASP A 66 -32.28 4.46 -10.58
CA ASP A 66 -30.88 4.34 -10.99
C ASP A 66 -29.94 4.81 -9.86
N THR A 67 -30.23 5.97 -9.27
CA THR A 67 -29.46 6.51 -8.14
C THR A 67 -29.60 5.64 -6.89
N VAL A 68 -30.79 5.04 -6.66
CA VAL A 68 -30.98 4.06 -5.58
C VAL A 68 -30.12 2.81 -5.81
N CYS A 69 -30.06 2.33 -7.05
CA CYS A 69 -29.27 1.17 -7.44
C CYS A 69 -27.76 1.43 -7.33
N GLU A 70 -27.27 2.59 -7.78
CA GLU A 70 -25.87 3.01 -7.62
C GLU A 70 -25.44 3.09 -6.15
N LEU A 71 -26.28 3.71 -5.32
CA LEU A 71 -26.04 3.79 -3.89
C LEU A 71 -26.10 2.41 -3.24
N TRP A 72 -26.99 1.53 -3.67
CA TRP A 72 -27.04 0.15 -3.20
C TRP A 72 -25.74 -0.60 -3.52
N LEU A 73 -25.24 -0.48 -4.75
CA LEU A 73 -24.04 -1.18 -5.21
C LEU A 73 -22.80 -0.74 -4.44
N THR A 74 -22.65 0.58 -4.28
CA THR A 74 -21.58 1.19 -3.47
C THR A 74 -21.66 0.72 -2.01
N ARG A 75 -22.87 0.57 -1.46
CA ARG A 75 -23.06 0.11 -0.07
C ARG A 75 -22.75 -1.37 0.13
N LEU A 76 -23.01 -2.22 -0.87
CA LEU A 76 -22.69 -3.64 -0.76
C LEU A 76 -21.18 -3.82 -0.56
N ALA A 77 -20.36 -3.20 -1.42
CA ALA A 77 -18.90 -3.21 -1.27
C ALA A 77 -18.45 -2.57 0.05
N ALA A 78 -19.02 -1.40 0.42
CA ALA A 78 -18.68 -0.74 1.68
C ALA A 78 -19.06 -1.57 2.94
N ALA A 79 -20.13 -2.38 2.88
CA ALA A 79 -20.51 -3.26 3.98
C ALA A 79 -19.48 -4.37 4.22
N PHE A 80 -18.83 -4.85 3.16
CA PHE A 80 -17.70 -5.76 3.23
C PHE A 80 -16.42 -5.04 3.67
N ALA A 81 -16.09 -3.89 3.07
CA ALA A 81 -14.92 -3.08 3.38
C ALA A 81 -14.87 -2.62 4.85
N ALA A 82 -16.02 -2.22 5.42
CA ALA A 82 -16.15 -1.74 6.80
C ALA A 82 -15.73 -2.78 7.86
N ASP A 83 -15.77 -4.07 7.51
CA ASP A 83 -15.40 -5.17 8.39
C ASP A 83 -13.92 -5.59 8.20
N ALA A 84 -13.31 -5.33 7.03
CA ALA A 84 -11.92 -5.65 6.71
C ALA A 84 -10.94 -4.48 6.89
N GLY A 85 -11.40 -3.23 6.83
CA GLY A 85 -10.54 -2.03 6.88
C GLY A 85 -9.91 -1.67 5.53
N ASP A 86 -10.49 -2.16 4.46
CA ASP A 86 -10.13 -1.84 3.08
C ASP A 86 -10.55 -0.39 2.75
N GLU A 87 -9.57 0.53 2.69
CA GLU A 87 -9.82 1.97 2.57
C GLU A 87 -10.19 2.39 1.13
N ASP A 88 -9.59 1.75 0.12
CA ASP A 88 -9.86 2.00 -1.31
C ASP A 88 -11.09 1.23 -1.83
N LYS A 89 -11.54 0.21 -1.09
CA LYS A 89 -12.71 -0.63 -1.36
C LYS A 89 -12.54 -1.51 -2.60
N ALA A 90 -11.36 -1.57 -3.21
CA ALA A 90 -11.07 -2.36 -4.38
C ALA A 90 -11.16 -3.86 -4.04
N GLY A 91 -10.56 -4.27 -2.92
CA GLY A 91 -10.61 -5.65 -2.43
C GLY A 91 -12.01 -6.11 -2.07
N ALA A 92 -12.79 -5.28 -1.39
CA ALA A 92 -14.17 -5.54 -1.02
C ALA A 92 -15.08 -5.60 -2.25
N THR A 93 -14.83 -4.76 -3.26
CA THR A 93 -15.56 -4.77 -4.54
C THR A 93 -15.27 -6.04 -5.31
N ALA A 94 -13.99 -6.41 -5.46
CA ALA A 94 -13.59 -7.66 -6.10
C ALA A 94 -14.15 -8.89 -5.37
N PHE A 95 -14.05 -8.93 -4.04
CA PHE A 95 -14.60 -10.00 -3.23
C PHE A 95 -16.13 -10.13 -3.38
N SER A 96 -16.86 -9.01 -3.33
CA SER A 96 -18.32 -8.98 -3.50
C SER A 96 -18.73 -9.57 -4.86
N ARG A 97 -17.98 -9.22 -5.91
CA ARG A 97 -18.21 -9.71 -7.28
C ARG A 97 -17.96 -11.21 -7.37
N ILE A 98 -16.85 -11.70 -6.82
CA ILE A 98 -16.49 -13.13 -6.79
C ILE A 98 -17.56 -13.93 -6.04
N MET A 99 -18.01 -13.43 -4.88
CA MET A 99 -19.09 -14.03 -4.09
C MET A 99 -20.40 -14.12 -4.87
N LEU A 100 -20.80 -13.04 -5.56
CA LEU A 100 -22.00 -13.04 -6.40
C LEU A 100 -21.85 -14.01 -7.58
N GLY A 101 -20.66 -14.09 -8.18
CA GLY A 101 -20.34 -15.06 -9.22
C GLY A 101 -20.44 -16.50 -8.74
N ALA A 102 -19.90 -16.81 -7.55
CA ALA A 102 -20.01 -18.11 -6.91
C ALA A 102 -21.47 -18.46 -6.57
N LEU A 103 -22.28 -17.48 -6.15
CA LEU A 103 -23.71 -17.65 -5.90
C LEU A 103 -24.51 -17.90 -7.19
N ALA A 104 -24.08 -17.34 -8.32
CA ALA A 104 -24.75 -17.45 -9.61
C ALA A 104 -24.59 -18.83 -10.29
N THR A 105 -23.82 -19.74 -9.70
CA THR A 105 -23.55 -21.08 -10.23
C THR A 105 -24.75 -22.03 -10.11
N ASP A 106 -24.83 -23.02 -11.01
CA ASP A 106 -25.90 -24.04 -11.04
C ASP A 106 -25.31 -25.43 -10.72
N PRO A 107 -25.82 -26.16 -9.69
CA PRO A 107 -26.91 -25.77 -8.79
C PRO A 107 -26.50 -24.68 -7.79
N PRO A 108 -27.47 -23.89 -7.27
CA PRO A 108 -27.20 -22.87 -6.27
C PRO A 108 -26.46 -23.47 -5.06
N PRO A 109 -25.44 -22.78 -4.52
CA PRO A 109 -24.66 -23.32 -3.43
C PRO A 109 -25.39 -23.26 -2.10
N SER A 110 -25.12 -24.24 -1.24
CA SER A 110 -25.34 -24.06 0.19
C SER A 110 -24.37 -23.01 0.78
N VAL A 111 -24.66 -22.53 1.99
CA VAL A 111 -23.77 -21.61 2.72
C VAL A 111 -22.33 -22.09 2.81
N ILE A 112 -22.12 -23.42 2.94
CA ILE A 112 -20.78 -24.01 3.02
C ILE A 112 -20.14 -24.07 1.63
N GLU A 113 -20.88 -24.50 0.61
CA GLU A 113 -20.35 -24.62 -0.75
C GLU A 113 -20.05 -23.25 -1.39
N LEU A 114 -20.82 -22.21 -1.04
CA LEU A 114 -20.58 -20.86 -1.54
C LEU A 114 -19.17 -20.40 -1.14
N TRP A 115 -18.73 -20.79 0.05
CA TRP A 115 -17.39 -20.48 0.53
C TRP A 115 -16.31 -21.18 -0.28
N ASP A 116 -16.42 -22.50 -0.44
CA ASP A 116 -15.42 -23.26 -1.18
C ASP A 116 -15.31 -22.75 -2.63
N ARG A 117 -16.44 -22.43 -3.27
CA ARG A 117 -16.49 -21.85 -4.61
C ARG A 117 -15.87 -20.45 -4.67
N THR A 118 -16.13 -19.61 -3.68
CA THR A 118 -15.55 -18.26 -3.63
C THR A 118 -14.04 -18.34 -3.44
N ARG A 119 -13.56 -19.22 -2.56
CA ARG A 119 -12.12 -19.45 -2.37
C ARG A 119 -11.46 -19.99 -3.65
N GLU A 120 -12.09 -20.95 -4.32
CA GLU A 120 -11.59 -21.44 -5.60
C GLU A 120 -11.56 -20.34 -6.67
N ALA A 121 -12.57 -19.47 -6.70
CA ALA A 121 -12.62 -18.34 -7.62
C ALA A 121 -11.60 -17.23 -7.27
N LEU A 122 -11.34 -16.97 -5.98
CA LEU A 122 -10.28 -16.07 -5.52
C LEU A 122 -8.89 -16.53 -5.98
N ILE A 123 -8.67 -17.85 -6.06
CA ILE A 123 -7.41 -18.41 -6.57
C ILE A 123 -7.28 -18.20 -8.10
N LEU A 124 -8.39 -17.98 -8.81
CA LEU A 124 -8.44 -17.93 -10.28
C LEU A 124 -8.65 -16.53 -10.87
N GLU A 125 -9.20 -15.58 -10.11
CA GLU A 125 -9.43 -14.18 -10.52
C GLU A 125 -8.69 -13.21 -9.58
N ASP A 126 -7.97 -12.23 -10.14
CA ASP A 126 -7.46 -11.01 -9.46
C ASP A 126 -7.09 -11.25 -7.98
N ALA A 127 -6.33 -12.32 -7.73
CA ALA A 127 -6.06 -12.83 -6.40
C ALA A 127 -5.42 -11.73 -5.53
N TYR A 128 -4.62 -10.86 -6.12
CA TYR A 128 -3.92 -9.80 -5.40
C TYR A 128 -4.81 -8.71 -4.82
N VAL A 129 -5.93 -8.35 -5.45
CA VAL A 129 -6.79 -7.27 -4.95
C VAL A 129 -7.73 -7.79 -3.85
N ALA A 130 -8.28 -9.00 -4.03
CA ALA A 130 -9.28 -9.55 -3.12
C ALA A 130 -8.69 -10.43 -1.99
N ASP A 131 -7.51 -11.04 -2.17
CA ASP A 131 -6.92 -11.94 -1.17
C ASP A 131 -6.42 -11.23 0.10
N PRO A 132 -5.77 -10.04 0.06
CA PRO A 132 -5.44 -9.28 1.25
C PRO A 132 -6.69 -8.90 2.04
N PHE A 133 -7.74 -8.44 1.35
CA PHE A 133 -9.06 -8.20 1.94
C PHE A 133 -9.60 -9.45 2.62
N PHE A 134 -9.57 -10.58 1.92
CA PHE A 134 -10.09 -11.86 2.38
C PHE A 134 -9.35 -12.37 3.62
N THR A 135 -8.03 -12.29 3.61
CA THR A 135 -7.14 -12.67 4.70
C THR A 135 -7.36 -11.78 5.93
N ALA A 136 -7.46 -10.46 5.74
CA ALA A 136 -7.78 -9.51 6.82
C ALA A 136 -9.16 -9.77 7.43
N TYR A 137 -10.18 -9.99 6.58
CA TYR A 137 -11.53 -10.33 7.02
C TYR A 137 -11.55 -11.63 7.83
N ARG A 138 -10.86 -12.67 7.34
CA ARG A 138 -10.68 -13.97 8.02
C ARG A 138 -10.05 -13.80 9.39
N TYR A 139 -8.97 -13.03 9.49
CA TYR A 139 -8.25 -12.83 10.75
C TYR A 139 -9.12 -12.10 11.80
N LYS A 140 -9.93 -11.13 11.37
CA LYS A 140 -10.78 -10.33 12.27
C LYS A 140 -12.04 -11.07 12.74
N ARG A 141 -12.62 -11.96 11.93
CA ARG A 141 -13.93 -12.59 12.22
C ARG A 141 -13.88 -14.09 12.54
N GLY A 142 -12.82 -14.79 12.14
CA GLY A 142 -12.67 -16.23 12.35
C GLY A 142 -13.63 -17.10 11.52
N GLU A 143 -13.41 -18.41 11.51
CA GLU A 143 -14.29 -19.39 10.86
C GLU A 143 -15.37 -19.93 11.81
N PRO A 144 -16.56 -20.34 11.31
CA PRO A 144 -17.02 -20.23 9.92
C PRO A 144 -17.62 -18.84 9.61
N PHE A 145 -17.51 -18.43 8.35
CA PHE A 145 -17.92 -17.13 7.80
C PHE A 145 -19.46 -16.95 7.69
N THR A 146 -20.20 -17.24 8.76
CA THR A 146 -21.68 -17.20 8.75
C THR A 146 -22.24 -15.82 8.43
N VAL A 147 -21.45 -14.77 8.67
CA VAL A 147 -21.84 -13.37 8.53
C VAL A 147 -21.96 -12.92 7.07
N ILE A 148 -21.19 -13.50 6.14
CA ILE A 148 -21.11 -13.04 4.75
C ILE A 148 -22.39 -13.37 3.95
N PRO A 149 -22.91 -14.62 3.97
CA PRO A 149 -24.22 -14.93 3.39
C PRO A 149 -25.33 -14.07 3.97
N ASP A 150 -25.24 -13.74 5.27
CA ASP A 150 -26.22 -12.88 5.92
C ASP A 150 -26.15 -11.44 5.38
N VAL A 151 -24.97 -10.90 5.02
CA VAL A 151 -24.87 -9.61 4.31
C VAL A 151 -25.59 -9.65 2.97
N LEU A 152 -25.35 -10.69 2.16
CA LEU A 152 -26.00 -10.82 0.84
C LEU A 152 -27.53 -10.91 0.97
N VAL A 153 -28.03 -11.58 2.02
CA VAL A 153 -29.47 -11.67 2.31
C VAL A 153 -30.02 -10.36 2.86
N GLU A 154 -29.32 -9.71 3.79
CA GLU A 154 -29.68 -8.39 4.37
C GLU A 154 -29.81 -7.31 3.29
N PHE A 155 -28.91 -7.33 2.30
CA PHE A 155 -28.93 -6.41 1.18
C PHE A 155 -29.92 -6.83 0.07
N GLY A 156 -30.53 -8.00 0.16
CA GLY A 156 -31.47 -8.51 -0.83
C GLY A 156 -30.81 -8.99 -2.13
N ALA A 157 -29.49 -9.20 -2.13
CA ALA A 157 -28.76 -9.82 -3.24
C ALA A 157 -29.01 -11.33 -3.34
N ALA A 158 -29.36 -11.97 -2.22
CA ALA A 158 -29.66 -13.39 -2.12
C ALA A 158 -30.90 -13.65 -1.26
N THR A 159 -31.59 -14.78 -1.49
CA THR A 159 -32.59 -15.35 -0.59
C THR A 159 -32.07 -16.63 0.02
N ARG A 160 -32.44 -16.91 1.27
CA ARG A 160 -32.00 -18.10 2.02
C ARG A 160 -33.16 -19.06 2.29
N HIS A 161 -33.00 -20.30 1.86
CA HIS A 161 -33.94 -21.40 2.09
C HIS A 161 -33.24 -22.52 2.88
N GLY A 162 -33.24 -22.38 4.21
CA GLY A 162 -32.48 -23.27 5.09
C GLY A 162 -30.97 -23.05 4.94
N THR A 163 -30.27 -24.06 4.40
CA THR A 163 -28.83 -23.96 4.08
C THR A 163 -28.57 -23.50 2.65
N GLN A 164 -29.59 -23.47 1.79
CA GLN A 164 -29.47 -23.09 0.38
C GLN A 164 -29.59 -21.58 0.20
N LEU A 165 -28.80 -21.03 -0.72
CA LEU A 165 -28.84 -19.63 -1.13
C LEU A 165 -29.23 -19.53 -2.60
N GLU A 166 -30.11 -18.59 -2.93
CA GLU A 166 -30.52 -18.32 -4.30
C GLU A 166 -30.27 -16.84 -4.64
N MET A 167 -29.70 -16.58 -5.82
CA MET A 167 -29.44 -15.22 -6.30
C MET A 167 -30.75 -14.52 -6.69
N THR A 168 -30.97 -13.30 -6.19
CA THR A 168 -32.12 -12.49 -6.57
C THR A 168 -31.89 -11.76 -7.90
N PRO A 169 -32.94 -11.17 -8.52
CA PRO A 169 -32.76 -10.27 -9.65
C PRO A 169 -31.83 -9.09 -9.35
N LEU A 170 -31.88 -8.54 -8.13
CA LEU A 170 -30.99 -7.46 -7.69
C LEU A 170 -29.54 -7.91 -7.58
N GLY A 171 -29.28 -9.10 -7.01
CA GLY A 171 -27.94 -9.68 -6.97
C GLY A 171 -27.38 -9.97 -8.36
N ARG A 172 -28.24 -10.41 -9.29
CA ARG A 172 -27.86 -10.63 -10.70
C ARG A 172 -27.52 -9.32 -11.42
N TRP A 173 -28.32 -8.28 -11.23
CA TRP A 173 -28.05 -6.95 -11.78
C TRP A 173 -26.73 -6.40 -11.21
N ALA A 174 -26.52 -6.52 -9.90
CA ALA A 174 -25.28 -6.08 -9.26
C ALA A 174 -24.05 -6.80 -9.84
N LEU A 175 -24.10 -8.11 -10.02
CA LEU A 175 -23.03 -8.88 -10.65
C LEU A 175 -22.75 -8.40 -12.09
N GLN A 176 -23.79 -8.07 -12.86
CA GLN A 176 -23.63 -7.55 -14.22
C GLN A 176 -22.96 -6.17 -14.23
N GLU A 177 -23.42 -5.25 -13.38
CA GLU A 177 -22.84 -3.92 -13.23
C GLU A 177 -21.38 -3.97 -12.77
N MET A 178 -21.07 -4.80 -11.78
CA MET A 178 -19.69 -4.96 -11.28
C MET A 178 -18.77 -5.55 -12.34
N ASN A 179 -19.27 -6.46 -13.18
CA ASN A 179 -18.51 -6.98 -14.32
C ASN A 179 -18.34 -5.93 -15.42
N ALA A 180 -19.35 -5.10 -15.68
CA ALA A 180 -19.29 -4.05 -16.70
C ALA A 180 -18.34 -2.89 -16.32
N ARG A 181 -18.13 -2.66 -15.02
CA ARG A 181 -17.20 -1.65 -14.49
C ARG A 181 -15.76 -2.16 -14.36
N ARG A 182 -15.49 -3.42 -14.69
CA ARG A 182 -14.12 -3.94 -14.65
C ARG A 182 -13.27 -3.15 -15.66
N PRO A 183 -12.06 -2.72 -15.27
CA PRO A 183 -11.04 -2.45 -16.27
C PRO A 183 -10.97 -3.67 -17.19
N GLU A 184 -10.94 -3.44 -18.50
CA GLU A 184 -10.71 -4.53 -19.44
C GLU A 184 -9.40 -5.23 -19.04
N PRO A 185 -9.40 -6.57 -18.87
CA PRO A 185 -8.19 -7.27 -18.51
C PRO A 185 -7.08 -7.01 -19.54
N ILE A 186 -5.84 -6.90 -19.08
CA ILE A 186 -4.70 -6.92 -19.98
C ILE A 186 -4.71 -8.28 -20.70
N SER A 187 -4.83 -8.25 -22.02
CA SER A 187 -4.91 -9.44 -22.85
C SER A 187 -3.63 -9.66 -23.66
N ALA A 188 -3.43 -10.88 -24.14
CA ALA A 188 -2.27 -11.19 -24.96
C ALA A 188 -2.27 -10.46 -26.32
N ASP A 189 -3.38 -9.93 -26.80
CA ASP A 189 -3.47 -9.20 -28.08
C ASP A 189 -3.43 -7.68 -27.94
N LEU A 190 -3.33 -7.16 -26.71
CA LEU A 190 -3.27 -5.73 -26.44
C LEU A 190 -2.04 -5.09 -27.14
N PRO A 191 -2.19 -3.93 -27.81
CA PRO A 191 -1.04 -3.16 -28.29
C PRO A 191 -0.09 -2.76 -27.15
N ALA A 192 1.22 -2.75 -27.40
CA ALA A 192 2.20 -2.47 -26.35
C ALA A 192 2.12 -1.04 -25.78
N ASP A 193 1.67 -0.06 -26.56
CA ASP A 193 1.42 1.31 -26.08
C ASP A 193 0.23 1.38 -25.12
N GLU A 194 -0.83 0.62 -25.41
CA GLU A 194 -1.96 0.48 -24.50
C GLU A 194 -1.60 -0.33 -23.24
N LEU A 195 -0.77 -1.37 -23.37
CA LEU A 195 -0.23 -2.11 -22.23
C LEU A 195 0.51 -1.17 -21.26
N ILE A 196 1.50 -0.41 -21.72
CA ILE A 196 2.31 0.44 -20.84
C ILE A 196 1.48 1.58 -20.24
N ALA A 197 0.43 2.03 -20.92
CA ALA A 197 -0.53 2.99 -20.37
C ALA A 197 -1.33 2.38 -19.21
N ARG A 198 -1.91 1.19 -19.41
CA ARG A 198 -2.69 0.50 -18.38
C ARG A 198 -1.83 0.10 -17.17
N VAL A 199 -0.58 -0.31 -17.39
CA VAL A 199 0.34 -0.65 -16.29
C VAL A 199 0.76 0.61 -15.52
N ALA A 200 1.03 1.73 -16.21
CA ALA A 200 1.40 2.98 -15.54
C ALA A 200 0.26 3.62 -14.73
N ASP A 201 -0.99 3.37 -15.12
CA ASP A 201 -2.19 3.81 -14.39
C ASP A 201 -2.67 2.77 -13.35
N SER A 202 -1.96 1.65 -13.21
CA SER A 202 -2.35 0.56 -12.31
C SER A 202 -1.96 0.87 -10.87
N ASP A 203 -2.87 0.57 -9.94
CA ASP A 203 -2.57 0.51 -8.51
C ASP A 203 -1.84 -0.80 -8.12
N GLU A 204 -1.58 -1.70 -9.08
CA GLU A 204 -0.80 -2.90 -8.81
C GLU A 204 0.65 -2.53 -8.47
N ASP A 205 1.10 -2.96 -7.28
CA ASP A 205 2.43 -2.66 -6.75
C ASP A 205 3.60 -3.18 -7.62
N ASP A 206 3.33 -3.99 -8.65
CA ASP A 206 4.35 -4.56 -9.53
C ASP A 206 3.95 -4.58 -11.02
N SER A 207 4.57 -3.68 -11.79
CA SER A 207 4.45 -3.56 -13.24
C SER A 207 4.61 -4.88 -14.00
N TRP A 208 5.47 -5.78 -13.52
CA TRP A 208 5.68 -7.11 -14.14
C TRP A 208 4.44 -8.01 -14.00
N HIS A 209 3.83 -8.02 -12.81
CA HIS A 209 2.65 -8.84 -12.54
C HIS A 209 1.46 -8.37 -13.37
N ALA A 210 1.25 -7.05 -13.42
CA ALA A 210 0.23 -6.42 -14.26
C ALA A 210 0.40 -6.79 -15.74
N ALA A 211 1.64 -6.79 -16.24
CA ALA A 211 1.96 -7.17 -17.61
C ALA A 211 1.95 -8.69 -17.86
N GLY A 212 1.87 -9.53 -16.82
CA GLY A 212 1.98 -10.99 -16.89
C GLY A 212 1.07 -11.63 -17.95
N PRO A 213 -0.24 -11.35 -17.97
CA PRO A 213 -1.16 -11.87 -19.00
C PRO A 213 -0.75 -11.54 -20.44
N TRP A 214 -0.13 -10.38 -20.65
CA TRP A 214 0.43 -10.01 -21.95
C TRP A 214 1.70 -10.80 -22.24
N LEU A 215 2.58 -11.00 -21.27
CA LEU A 215 3.87 -11.65 -21.49
C LEU A 215 3.77 -13.17 -21.71
N ILE A 216 2.70 -13.83 -21.23
CA ILE A 216 2.54 -15.27 -21.35
C ILE A 216 2.67 -15.76 -22.80
N GLY A 217 3.65 -16.64 -23.03
CA GLY A 217 3.88 -17.28 -24.32
C GLY A 217 4.58 -16.41 -25.37
N ARG A 218 4.96 -15.17 -25.04
CA ARG A 218 5.79 -14.31 -25.92
C ARG A 218 7.26 -14.64 -25.80
N ASP A 219 8.01 -14.40 -26.87
CA ASP A 219 9.48 -14.41 -26.85
C ASP A 219 9.98 -13.15 -26.10
N PRO A 220 10.81 -13.28 -25.04
CA PRO A 220 11.20 -12.14 -24.21
C PRO A 220 11.92 -11.03 -24.98
N LEU A 221 12.76 -11.37 -25.96
CA LEU A 221 13.45 -10.37 -26.78
C LEU A 221 12.48 -9.61 -27.69
N LEU A 222 11.54 -10.30 -28.33
CA LEU A 222 10.53 -9.64 -29.16
C LEU A 222 9.59 -8.77 -28.33
N ALA A 223 9.16 -9.26 -27.16
CA ALA A 223 8.37 -8.51 -26.19
C ALA A 223 9.09 -7.23 -25.77
N ALA A 224 10.37 -7.34 -25.36
CA ALA A 224 11.19 -6.19 -24.96
C ALA A 224 11.29 -5.14 -26.07
N ARG A 225 11.52 -5.55 -27.33
CA ARG A 225 11.58 -4.62 -28.47
C ARG A 225 10.25 -3.90 -28.70
N GLU A 226 9.13 -4.62 -28.62
CA GLU A 226 7.81 -4.04 -28.83
C GLU A 226 7.47 -3.00 -27.74
N ILE A 227 7.73 -3.35 -26.48
CA ILE A 227 7.52 -2.46 -25.32
C ILE A 227 8.43 -1.23 -25.42
N LEU A 228 9.72 -1.39 -25.67
CA LEU A 228 10.65 -0.26 -25.80
C LEU A 228 10.34 0.62 -27.00
N ALA A 229 9.84 0.06 -28.11
CA ALA A 229 9.41 0.85 -29.26
C ALA A 229 8.22 1.75 -28.90
N ALA A 230 7.23 1.23 -28.16
CA ALA A 230 6.10 2.02 -27.66
C ALA A 230 6.56 3.10 -26.65
N ALA A 231 7.46 2.73 -25.75
CA ALA A 231 7.99 3.61 -24.71
C ALA A 231 8.72 4.85 -25.26
N ALA A 232 9.34 4.76 -26.44
CA ALA A 232 10.14 5.86 -27.01
C ALA A 232 9.38 7.20 -27.14
N ALA A 233 8.06 7.15 -27.36
CA ALA A 233 7.19 8.31 -27.51
C ALA A 233 6.17 8.50 -26.37
N ALA A 234 6.24 7.65 -25.34
CA ALA A 234 5.27 7.60 -24.25
C ALA A 234 5.44 8.77 -23.25
N THR A 235 4.59 8.86 -22.23
CA THR A 235 4.83 9.76 -21.09
C THR A 235 5.95 9.23 -20.19
N PRO A 236 6.51 10.04 -19.26
CA PRO A 236 7.49 9.54 -18.30
C PRO A 236 6.99 8.36 -17.45
N ALA A 237 5.75 8.41 -16.94
CA ALA A 237 5.17 7.31 -16.15
C ALA A 237 5.08 6.02 -16.97
N GLN A 238 4.59 6.11 -18.21
CA GLN A 238 4.51 4.97 -19.14
C GLN A 238 5.87 4.40 -19.50
N ARG A 239 6.89 5.25 -19.67
CA ARG A 239 8.27 4.79 -19.90
C ARG A 239 8.84 4.07 -18.69
N ILE A 240 8.60 4.56 -17.48
CA ILE A 240 9.07 3.92 -16.25
C ILE A 240 8.44 2.52 -16.13
N ALA A 241 7.12 2.41 -16.29
CA ALA A 241 6.42 1.12 -16.31
C ALA A 241 7.00 0.18 -17.38
N ALA A 242 7.22 0.69 -18.61
CA ALA A 242 7.84 -0.08 -19.68
C ALA A 242 9.25 -0.59 -19.32
N VAL A 243 10.07 0.26 -18.69
CA VAL A 243 11.43 -0.09 -18.26
C VAL A 243 11.41 -1.16 -17.18
N GLU A 244 10.51 -1.07 -16.21
CA GLU A 244 10.35 -2.06 -15.13
C GLU A 244 9.92 -3.43 -15.68
N ILE A 245 8.93 -3.45 -16.59
CA ILE A 245 8.51 -4.69 -17.25
C ILE A 245 9.70 -5.34 -17.99
N VAL A 246 10.49 -4.54 -18.70
CA VAL A 246 11.59 -5.06 -19.53
C VAL A 246 12.80 -5.47 -18.68
N ASP A 247 13.07 -4.81 -17.56
CA ASP A 247 14.17 -5.18 -16.66
C ASP A 247 13.87 -6.48 -15.88
N ALA A 248 12.59 -6.80 -15.69
CA ALA A 248 12.15 -8.08 -15.12
C ALA A 248 12.20 -9.27 -16.10
N LEU A 249 12.42 -9.03 -17.40
CA LEU A 249 12.63 -10.09 -18.39
C LEU A 249 14.02 -10.76 -18.23
N ASP A 250 14.18 -11.93 -18.84
CA ASP A 250 15.45 -12.66 -18.78
C ASP A 250 16.59 -12.00 -19.59
N ASP A 251 17.79 -12.58 -19.49
CA ASP A 251 19.02 -12.12 -20.16
C ASP A 251 18.94 -11.88 -21.67
N THR A 252 17.94 -12.43 -22.35
CA THR A 252 17.74 -12.16 -23.77
C THR A 252 17.30 -10.73 -24.05
N ALA A 253 16.62 -10.07 -23.10
CA ALA A 253 16.18 -8.68 -23.21
C ALA A 253 17.34 -7.67 -23.34
N GLN A 254 18.56 -8.03 -22.91
CA GLN A 254 19.76 -7.18 -23.07
C GLN A 254 20.00 -6.76 -24.53
N ALA A 255 19.63 -7.59 -25.51
CA ALA A 255 19.78 -7.22 -26.91
C ALA A 255 18.87 -6.04 -27.30
N ALA A 256 17.64 -6.01 -26.79
CA ALA A 256 16.72 -4.88 -27.00
C ALA A 256 17.26 -3.60 -26.35
N TRP A 257 17.81 -3.69 -25.13
CA TRP A 257 18.44 -2.54 -24.47
C TRP A 257 19.60 -1.95 -25.28
N ARG A 258 20.46 -2.80 -25.87
CA ARG A 258 21.58 -2.34 -26.71
C ARG A 258 21.09 -1.55 -27.93
N GLU A 259 19.96 -1.93 -28.52
CA GLU A 259 19.38 -1.29 -29.71
C GLU A 259 18.89 0.14 -29.43
N VAL A 260 18.45 0.44 -28.21
CA VAL A 260 17.86 1.73 -27.84
C VAL A 260 18.81 2.68 -27.11
N THR A 261 20.10 2.35 -26.99
CA THR A 261 21.12 3.19 -26.31
C THR A 261 21.31 4.59 -26.92
N ALA A 262 20.85 4.80 -28.15
CA ALA A 262 20.89 6.09 -28.86
C ALA A 262 19.50 6.73 -29.05
N VAL A 263 18.43 6.10 -28.58
CA VAL A 263 17.05 6.63 -28.69
C VAL A 263 16.86 7.69 -27.60
N PRO A 264 16.54 8.96 -27.92
CA PRO A 264 16.62 10.07 -26.97
C PRO A 264 15.99 9.84 -25.59
N ASN A 265 14.74 9.36 -25.54
CA ASN A 265 14.00 9.16 -24.29
C ASN A 265 14.27 7.81 -23.61
N LEU A 266 15.05 6.92 -24.23
CA LEU A 266 15.38 5.60 -23.69
C LEU A 266 16.88 5.43 -23.44
N ALA A 267 17.71 6.32 -23.97
CA ALA A 267 19.15 6.20 -23.96
C ALA A 267 19.72 6.10 -22.54
N ALA A 268 19.22 6.94 -21.62
CA ALA A 268 19.64 6.93 -20.22
C ALA A 268 19.18 5.65 -19.50
N HIS A 269 17.92 5.23 -19.68
CA HIS A 269 17.39 3.97 -19.14
C HIS A 269 18.18 2.77 -19.64
N ALA A 270 18.44 2.70 -20.94
CA ALA A 270 19.15 1.59 -21.57
C ALA A 270 20.60 1.48 -21.08
N ARG A 271 21.30 2.61 -20.93
CA ARG A 271 22.65 2.62 -20.35
C ARG A 271 22.63 2.19 -18.88
N MET A 272 21.63 2.64 -18.11
CA MET A 272 21.47 2.25 -16.71
C MET A 272 21.21 0.75 -16.57
N ALA A 273 20.23 0.21 -17.33
CA ALA A 273 19.91 -1.21 -17.33
C ALA A 273 21.15 -2.04 -17.71
N LEU A 274 21.83 -1.72 -18.82
CA LEU A 274 23.02 -2.47 -19.24
C LEU A 274 24.18 -2.41 -18.23
N ALA A 275 24.32 -1.32 -17.48
CA ALA A 275 25.33 -1.18 -16.42
C ALA A 275 25.03 -2.03 -15.18
N GLY A 276 23.75 -2.21 -14.84
CA GLY A 276 23.32 -3.12 -13.77
C GLY A 276 23.68 -4.58 -14.07
N TRP A 277 23.53 -4.98 -15.33
CA TRP A 277 23.73 -6.34 -15.81
C TRP A 277 25.21 -6.68 -16.06
N ASN A 278 25.94 -5.75 -16.67
CA ASN A 278 27.38 -5.86 -16.86
C ASN A 278 28.04 -4.81 -15.97
N ARG A 279 28.51 -5.17 -14.77
CA ARG A 279 29.28 -4.28 -13.89
C ARG A 279 30.68 -3.97 -14.46
N PRO A 280 30.88 -2.89 -15.26
CA PRO A 280 32.17 -2.21 -15.09
C PRO A 280 32.10 -0.67 -15.05
N GLN A 281 30.96 0.00 -15.26
CA GLN A 281 30.90 1.46 -15.23
C GLN A 281 29.64 2.00 -14.55
N ALA A 282 29.85 2.92 -13.62
CA ALA A 282 28.77 3.72 -13.04
C ALA A 282 28.12 4.59 -14.13
N PRO A 283 26.81 4.86 -14.03
CA PRO A 283 26.11 5.76 -14.95
C PRO A 283 26.80 7.13 -15.01
N SER A 284 26.74 7.78 -16.16
CA SER A 284 27.27 9.13 -16.29
C SER A 284 26.46 10.11 -15.44
N THR A 285 27.08 11.21 -15.00
CA THR A 285 26.36 12.25 -14.25
C THR A 285 25.21 12.87 -15.05
N GLU A 286 25.32 12.87 -16.38
CA GLU A 286 24.26 13.34 -17.29
C GLU A 286 23.10 12.34 -17.34
N ASP A 287 23.37 11.03 -17.40
CA ASP A 287 22.33 10.00 -17.34
C ASP A 287 21.58 10.00 -16.01
N SER A 288 22.31 10.12 -14.89
CA SER A 288 21.70 10.22 -13.57
C SER A 288 20.82 11.48 -13.45
N ALA A 289 21.29 12.61 -13.98
CA ALA A 289 20.51 13.84 -14.02
C ALA A 289 19.26 13.71 -14.91
N TRP A 290 19.38 13.07 -16.08
CA TRP A 290 18.26 12.84 -16.98
C TRP A 290 17.19 11.96 -16.32
N LEU A 291 17.60 10.84 -15.72
CA LEU A 291 16.69 9.93 -15.02
C LEU A 291 16.06 10.59 -13.79
N ALA A 292 16.81 11.42 -13.04
CA ALA A 292 16.23 12.15 -11.92
C ALA A 292 15.04 13.03 -12.36
N VAL A 293 15.15 13.71 -13.51
CA VAL A 293 14.03 14.49 -14.07
C VAL A 293 12.89 13.58 -14.48
N GLU A 294 13.17 12.49 -15.19
CA GLU A 294 12.14 11.54 -15.65
C GLU A 294 11.26 11.03 -14.50
N TYR A 295 11.88 10.48 -13.44
CA TYR A 295 11.16 10.01 -12.25
C TYR A 295 10.43 11.14 -11.53
N ALA A 296 11.04 12.33 -11.43
CA ALA A 296 10.40 13.47 -10.77
C ALA A 296 9.20 14.02 -11.55
N VAL A 297 9.19 13.94 -12.89
CA VAL A 297 8.04 14.37 -13.70
C VAL A 297 6.89 13.36 -13.60
N ALA A 298 7.19 12.05 -13.56
CA ALA A 298 6.19 11.04 -13.28
C ALA A 298 5.56 11.26 -11.90
N ALA A 299 6.38 11.42 -10.86
CA ALA A 299 5.95 11.75 -9.50
C ALA A 299 5.14 13.07 -9.44
N LEU A 300 5.53 14.10 -10.19
CA LEU A 300 4.81 15.38 -10.22
C LEU A 300 3.39 15.21 -10.74
N THR A 301 3.21 14.34 -11.73
CA THR A 301 1.92 14.09 -12.39
C THR A 301 1.01 13.28 -11.49
N ASP A 302 1.56 12.26 -10.83
CA ASP A 302 0.82 11.32 -10.01
C ASP A 302 0.58 11.85 -8.58
N SER A 303 1.66 12.14 -7.85
CA SER A 303 1.63 12.44 -6.42
C SER A 303 1.83 13.93 -6.09
N GLY A 304 2.23 14.74 -7.08
CA GLY A 304 2.39 16.19 -6.94
C GLY A 304 3.81 16.67 -6.60
N PRO A 305 3.99 17.98 -6.36
CA PRO A 305 5.31 18.61 -6.37
C PRO A 305 6.18 18.28 -5.15
N ASP A 306 5.60 17.85 -4.03
CA ASP A 306 6.38 17.42 -2.86
C ASP A 306 7.11 16.09 -3.12
N GLU A 307 6.42 15.14 -3.74
CA GLU A 307 7.02 13.85 -4.12
C GLU A 307 8.02 14.03 -5.26
N ALA A 308 7.70 14.87 -6.25
CA ALA A 308 8.65 15.24 -7.29
C ALA A 308 9.94 15.85 -6.72
N LEU A 309 9.83 16.73 -5.71
CA LEU A 309 11.00 17.29 -5.03
C LEU A 309 11.77 16.21 -4.27
N SER A 310 11.08 15.30 -3.59
CA SER A 310 11.71 14.19 -2.87
C SER A 310 12.49 13.27 -3.82
N CYS A 311 11.93 12.99 -4.99
CA CYS A 311 12.61 12.25 -6.05
C CYS A 311 13.92 12.91 -6.51
N ILE A 312 13.92 14.24 -6.67
CA ILE A 312 15.14 15.01 -7.01
C ILE A 312 16.15 14.98 -5.86
N ASP A 313 15.70 15.21 -4.63
CA ASP A 313 16.58 15.31 -3.45
C ASP A 313 17.30 13.99 -3.14
N GLU A 314 16.65 12.85 -3.40
CA GLU A 314 17.24 11.52 -3.22
C GLU A 314 18.26 11.16 -4.30
N ARG A 315 18.09 11.68 -5.53
CA ARG A 315 18.93 11.32 -6.68
C ARG A 315 20.02 12.33 -6.98
N MET A 316 19.86 13.58 -6.55
CA MET A 316 20.73 14.69 -6.91
C MET A 316 21.41 15.29 -5.68
N ALA A 317 22.74 15.20 -5.65
CA ALA A 317 23.55 15.89 -4.67
C ALA A 317 23.42 17.43 -4.83
N GLY A 318 23.30 18.13 -3.71
CA GLY A 318 23.23 19.59 -3.67
C GLY A 318 22.89 20.09 -2.27
N GLN A 319 23.42 21.27 -1.93
CA GLN A 319 23.16 21.90 -0.62
C GLN A 319 21.79 22.56 -0.56
N ASP A 320 21.28 22.99 -1.72
CA ASP A 320 20.01 23.68 -1.88
C ASP A 320 19.34 23.28 -3.21
N LEU A 321 18.09 23.72 -3.38
CA LEU A 321 17.30 23.48 -4.58
C LEU A 321 18.00 24.04 -5.83
N ASP A 322 18.54 25.25 -5.77
CA ASP A 322 19.18 25.89 -6.92
C ASP A 322 20.35 25.06 -7.47
N SER A 323 21.18 24.50 -6.59
CA SER A 323 22.29 23.62 -6.96
C SER A 323 21.80 22.33 -7.62
N ARG A 324 20.71 21.73 -7.12
CA ARG A 324 20.10 20.52 -7.71
C ARG A 324 19.45 20.82 -9.06
N LEU A 325 18.71 21.92 -9.17
CA LEU A 325 18.11 22.39 -10.42
C LEU A 325 19.18 22.65 -11.49
N GLU A 326 20.31 23.23 -11.10
CA GLU A 326 21.44 23.43 -12.00
C GLU A 326 22.12 22.12 -12.41
N ALA A 327 22.15 21.11 -11.52
CA ALA A 327 22.64 19.78 -11.87
C ALA A 327 21.74 19.08 -12.89
N ILE A 328 20.42 19.07 -12.69
CA ILE A 328 19.49 18.39 -13.61
C ILE A 328 19.41 19.04 -15.00
N ARG A 329 19.60 20.37 -15.09
CA ARG A 329 19.68 21.08 -16.40
C ARG A 329 20.79 20.54 -17.30
N ARG A 330 21.87 20.01 -16.73
CA ARG A 330 22.97 19.42 -17.50
C ARG A 330 22.61 18.07 -18.13
N GLY A 331 21.60 17.37 -17.60
CA GLY A 331 21.10 16.11 -18.15
C GLY A 331 20.34 16.26 -19.47
N GLY A 332 19.83 17.46 -19.78
CA GLY A 332 19.20 17.74 -21.08
C GLY A 332 17.82 17.13 -21.28
N HIS A 333 17.11 16.75 -20.20
CA HIS A 333 15.75 16.22 -20.28
C HIS A 333 14.77 17.31 -20.77
N PRO A 334 13.85 17.02 -21.72
CA PRO A 334 12.95 18.02 -22.31
C PRO A 334 12.06 18.73 -21.28
N ASP A 335 11.57 18.00 -20.28
CA ASP A 335 10.66 18.53 -19.25
C ASP A 335 11.36 19.24 -18.08
N THR A 336 12.69 19.41 -18.13
CA THR A 336 13.46 20.01 -17.02
C THR A 336 12.95 21.41 -16.65
N ALA A 337 12.59 22.22 -17.64
CA ALA A 337 12.12 23.58 -17.41
C ALA A 337 10.78 23.62 -16.67
N ALA A 338 9.82 22.80 -17.10
CA ALA A 338 8.50 22.70 -16.49
C ALA A 338 8.60 22.14 -15.06
N LEU A 339 9.42 21.11 -14.85
CA LEU A 339 9.69 20.58 -13.52
C LEU A 339 10.31 21.66 -12.61
N ALA A 340 11.35 22.36 -13.07
CA ALA A 340 12.01 23.39 -12.27
C ALA A 340 11.06 24.53 -11.86
N GLU A 341 10.13 24.92 -12.74
CA GLU A 341 9.09 25.90 -12.42
C GLU A 341 8.14 25.37 -11.33
N ALA A 342 7.65 24.14 -11.47
CA ALA A 342 6.75 23.52 -10.50
C ALA A 342 7.39 23.38 -9.11
N LEU A 343 8.64 22.91 -9.03
CA LEU A 343 9.37 22.76 -7.78
C LEU A 343 9.65 24.12 -7.11
N THR A 344 10.01 25.13 -7.92
CA THR A 344 10.23 26.49 -7.42
C THR A 344 8.94 27.10 -6.87
N ALA A 345 7.83 26.91 -7.59
CA ALA A 345 6.51 27.36 -7.16
C ALA A 345 6.09 26.69 -5.84
N PHE A 346 6.32 25.38 -5.72
CA PHE A 346 6.04 24.62 -4.50
C PHE A 346 6.83 25.15 -3.29
N VAL A 347 8.14 25.31 -3.41
CA VAL A 347 8.96 25.85 -2.32
C VAL A 347 8.56 27.29 -1.97
N ALA A 348 8.16 28.09 -2.96
CA ALA A 348 7.68 29.46 -2.73
C ALA A 348 6.36 29.53 -1.92
N THR A 349 5.59 28.44 -1.84
CA THR A 349 4.40 28.38 -0.96
C THR A 349 4.75 28.41 0.53
N GLY A 350 6.01 28.11 0.89
CA GLY A 350 6.45 27.94 2.27
C GLY A 350 6.05 26.59 2.89
N ALA A 351 5.49 25.66 2.10
CA ALA A 351 5.34 24.28 2.51
C ALA A 351 6.71 23.67 2.82
N LYS A 352 6.77 22.80 3.83
CA LYS A 352 7.99 22.08 4.20
C LYS A 352 8.05 20.76 3.43
N PRO A 353 9.00 20.58 2.50
CA PRO A 353 9.11 19.35 1.73
C PRO A 353 9.29 18.12 2.61
N THR A 354 8.71 17.00 2.23
CA THR A 354 8.87 15.73 2.95
C THR A 354 10.34 15.29 3.00
N SER A 355 11.10 15.50 1.93
CA SER A 355 12.56 15.29 1.89
C SER A 355 13.37 16.11 2.91
N SER A 356 12.79 17.20 3.43
CA SER A 356 13.39 18.05 4.46
C SER A 356 12.94 17.69 5.87
N GLN A 357 12.24 16.57 6.06
CA GLN A 357 11.70 16.14 7.34
C GLN A 357 12.39 14.90 7.89
N VAL A 358 12.39 14.81 9.21
CA VAL A 358 12.92 13.68 9.97
C VAL A 358 11.90 13.26 11.01
N TYR A 359 11.62 11.97 11.07
CA TYR A 359 10.67 11.38 12.01
C TYR A 359 11.41 10.97 13.28
N GLN A 360 10.93 11.48 14.42
CA GLN A 360 11.30 10.97 15.73
C GLN A 360 10.44 9.75 16.03
N LEU A 361 11.01 8.56 15.84
CA LEU A 361 10.35 7.30 16.11
C LEU A 361 10.74 6.77 17.49
N LYS A 362 9.75 6.25 18.22
CA LYS A 362 9.97 5.42 19.40
C LYS A 362 9.73 3.96 19.07
N ILE A 363 10.78 3.16 19.13
CA ILE A 363 10.76 1.71 18.93
C ILE A 363 10.70 1.06 20.31
N SER A 364 9.61 0.35 20.60
CA SER A 364 9.38 -0.30 21.90
C SER A 364 9.25 -1.80 21.75
N LEU A 365 10.16 -2.56 22.36
CA LEU A 365 10.05 -4.02 22.43
C LEU A 365 8.96 -4.41 23.43
N LYS A 366 8.03 -5.26 23.01
CA LYS A 366 6.88 -5.68 23.81
C LYS A 366 7.19 -6.98 24.56
N ARG A 367 6.32 -7.31 25.53
CA ARG A 367 6.40 -8.53 26.35
C ARG A 367 7.66 -8.64 27.24
N MET A 368 8.36 -7.54 27.48
CA MET A 368 9.49 -7.48 28.41
C MET A 368 9.03 -7.08 29.82
N ARG A 369 9.60 -7.73 30.85
CA ARG A 369 9.36 -7.37 32.26
C ARG A 369 9.85 -5.95 32.58
N ASN A 370 11.02 -5.57 32.06
CA ASN A 370 11.55 -4.22 32.12
C ASN A 370 11.37 -3.55 30.75
N PRO A 371 10.88 -2.30 30.67
CA PRO A 371 10.69 -1.64 29.38
C PRO A 371 12.00 -1.46 28.60
N VAL A 372 12.09 -2.07 27.43
CA VAL A 372 13.19 -1.88 26.47
C VAL A 372 12.67 -1.04 25.31
N TRP A 373 13.25 0.14 25.10
CA TRP A 373 12.88 1.03 24.00
C TRP A 373 14.03 1.92 23.55
N ARG A 374 13.93 2.41 22.31
CA ARG A 374 14.89 3.32 21.66
C ARG A 374 14.13 4.45 20.98
N ARG A 375 14.68 5.66 21.03
CA ARG A 375 14.21 6.80 20.23
C ARG A 375 15.25 7.12 19.19
N VAL A 376 14.81 7.13 17.95
CA VAL A 376 15.64 7.36 16.77
C VAL A 376 15.06 8.49 15.93
N LEU A 377 15.94 9.15 15.20
CA LEU A 377 15.61 10.09 14.14
C LEU A 377 15.93 9.43 12.81
N VAL A 378 14.94 9.33 11.93
CA VAL A 378 15.05 8.70 10.61
C VAL A 378 14.45 9.65 9.57
N PRO A 379 15.06 9.83 8.38
CA PRO A 379 14.48 10.69 7.34
C PRO A 379 13.05 10.26 7.00
N ALA A 380 12.15 11.21 6.75
CA ALA A 380 10.74 10.89 6.45
C ALA A 380 10.60 10.08 5.16
N THR A 381 11.49 10.28 4.18
CA THR A 381 11.51 9.54 2.93
C THR A 381 12.22 8.18 3.01
N ALA A 382 12.71 7.79 4.18
CA ALA A 382 13.32 6.47 4.36
C ALA A 382 12.29 5.36 4.10
N ARG A 383 12.75 4.23 3.55
CA ARG A 383 11.94 3.02 3.35
C ARG A 383 11.88 2.14 4.60
N LEU A 384 10.90 1.25 4.68
CA LEU A 384 10.78 0.28 5.78
C LEU A 384 12.01 -0.64 5.89
N GLY A 385 12.65 -1.00 4.78
CA GLY A 385 13.92 -1.76 4.82
C GLY A 385 15.08 -1.02 5.49
N LEU A 386 15.13 0.32 5.42
CA LEU A 386 16.06 1.10 6.25
C LEU A 386 15.66 1.03 7.73
N LEU A 387 14.37 1.13 8.04
CA LEU A 387 13.86 1.02 9.41
C LEU A 387 14.16 -0.35 10.02
N HIS A 388 14.04 -1.46 9.27
CA HIS A 388 14.45 -2.80 9.70
C HIS A 388 15.91 -2.78 10.17
N ARG A 389 16.83 -2.32 9.31
CA ARG A 389 18.27 -2.22 9.63
C ARG A 389 18.54 -1.33 10.85
N VAL A 390 17.78 -0.24 11.01
CA VAL A 390 17.84 0.60 12.22
C VAL A 390 17.43 -0.19 13.46
N ILE A 391 16.31 -0.92 13.42
CA ILE A 391 15.81 -1.73 14.54
C ILE A 391 16.86 -2.76 14.97
N GLN A 392 17.44 -3.51 14.01
CA GLN A 392 18.51 -4.47 14.27
C GLN A 392 19.68 -3.83 15.02
N ILE A 393 20.16 -2.68 14.55
CA ILE A 393 21.29 -1.97 15.17
C ILE A 393 20.96 -1.47 16.58
N VAL A 394 19.78 -0.89 16.80
CA VAL A 394 19.43 -0.30 18.11
C VAL A 394 19.02 -1.34 19.16
N MET A 395 18.62 -2.53 18.72
CA MET A 395 18.40 -3.70 19.58
C MET A 395 19.64 -4.58 19.74
N LYS A 396 20.67 -4.36 18.91
CA LYS A 396 21.92 -5.14 18.88
C LYS A 396 21.68 -6.60 18.50
N TRP A 397 20.86 -6.79 17.47
CA TRP A 397 20.63 -8.05 16.79
C TRP A 397 21.38 -8.13 15.48
N ASP A 398 21.52 -9.35 14.97
CA ASP A 398 22.36 -9.63 13.81
C ASP A 398 21.60 -9.58 12.47
N GLY A 399 20.26 -9.65 12.50
CA GLY A 399 19.41 -9.55 11.30
C GLY A 399 19.29 -10.84 10.50
N ASP A 400 19.58 -11.99 11.13
CA ASP A 400 19.63 -13.31 10.48
C ASP A 400 18.27 -14.02 10.42
N HIS A 401 17.19 -13.38 10.89
CA HIS A 401 15.85 -13.93 10.93
C HIS A 401 14.84 -13.14 10.09
N LEU A 402 13.78 -13.84 9.67
CA LEU A 402 12.64 -13.25 8.97
C LEU A 402 11.96 -12.15 9.80
N HIS A 403 11.41 -11.16 9.11
CA HIS A 403 10.67 -10.06 9.72
C HIS A 403 9.48 -9.62 8.87
N ALA A 404 8.58 -8.88 9.52
CA ALA A 404 7.47 -8.22 8.85
C ALA A 404 7.06 -6.93 9.59
N PHE A 405 6.70 -5.90 8.83
CA PHE A 405 5.98 -4.73 9.30
C PHE A 405 4.48 -4.90 9.10
N PHE A 406 3.70 -4.33 10.00
CA PHE A 406 2.24 -4.28 9.91
C PHE A 406 1.83 -2.82 9.98
N VAL A 407 1.38 -2.27 8.85
CA VAL A 407 1.01 -0.87 8.66
C VAL A 407 -0.45 -0.85 8.27
N GLY A 408 -1.33 -0.34 9.14
CA GLY A 408 -2.77 -0.49 8.90
C GLY A 408 -3.19 -1.96 8.83
N ASN A 409 -3.69 -2.39 7.67
CA ASN A 409 -4.02 -3.79 7.38
C ASN A 409 -3.00 -4.49 6.48
N ASP A 410 -2.02 -3.75 5.97
CA ASP A 410 -1.05 -4.26 5.00
C ASP A 410 0.23 -4.70 5.71
N HIS A 411 0.96 -5.61 5.06
CA HIS A 411 2.12 -6.26 5.63
C HIS A 411 3.30 -6.19 4.68
N TYR A 412 4.43 -5.72 5.20
CA TYR A 412 5.62 -5.49 4.39
C TYR A 412 6.79 -6.29 4.94
N GLY A 413 7.65 -6.81 4.08
CA GLY A 413 8.87 -7.51 4.47
C GLY A 413 9.83 -7.65 3.30
N ASP A 414 10.86 -8.48 3.49
CA ASP A 414 11.74 -8.86 2.38
C ASP A 414 10.91 -9.70 1.38
N PRO A 415 10.86 -9.34 0.08
CA PRO A 415 10.03 -10.01 -0.92
C PRO A 415 10.39 -11.49 -1.11
N PHE A 416 11.59 -11.93 -0.71
CA PHE A 416 12.00 -13.33 -0.75
C PHE A 416 11.55 -14.13 0.49
N SER A 417 11.01 -13.46 1.52
CA SER A 417 10.58 -14.10 2.76
C SER A 417 9.23 -14.79 2.65
N SER A 418 8.29 -14.19 1.91
CA SER A 418 6.94 -14.72 1.71
C SER A 418 6.26 -14.01 0.53
N PRO A 419 5.51 -14.72 -0.33
CA PRO A 419 4.71 -14.10 -1.38
C PRO A 419 3.53 -13.27 -0.83
N ASP A 420 3.16 -13.47 0.44
CA ASP A 420 2.04 -12.78 1.10
C ASP A 420 2.45 -11.43 1.74
N LEU A 421 3.68 -10.96 1.50
CA LEU A 421 4.21 -9.71 2.03
C LEU A 421 4.58 -8.78 0.88
N ASP A 422 4.17 -7.52 0.99
CA ASP A 422 4.61 -6.47 0.08
C ASP A 422 6.08 -6.10 0.34
N ASP A 423 6.75 -5.59 -0.69
CA ASP A 423 8.17 -5.25 -0.59
C ASP A 423 8.38 -4.04 0.34
N GLU A 424 9.15 -4.23 1.41
CA GLU A 424 9.50 -3.18 2.36
C GLU A 424 10.35 -2.04 1.79
N GLU A 425 10.96 -2.23 0.62
CA GLU A 425 11.65 -1.18 -0.11
C GLU A 425 10.69 -0.34 -0.98
N ARG A 426 9.39 -0.66 -1.05
CA ARG A 426 8.38 0.19 -1.74
C ARG A 426 7.77 1.24 -0.83
N LEU A 427 7.56 0.94 0.45
CA LEU A 427 6.86 1.86 1.37
C LEU A 427 7.82 2.79 2.13
N ARG A 428 7.63 4.10 1.99
CA ARG A 428 8.35 5.12 2.78
C ARG A 428 7.70 5.39 4.13
N LEU A 429 8.46 5.94 5.07
CA LEU A 429 7.96 6.26 6.41
C LEU A 429 6.86 7.32 6.39
N ASN A 430 6.91 8.30 5.49
CA ASN A 430 5.86 9.31 5.36
C ASN A 430 4.50 8.70 4.99
N ASP A 431 4.51 7.63 4.18
CA ASP A 431 3.31 6.91 3.77
C ASP A 431 2.89 5.90 4.84
N ALA A 432 3.86 5.26 5.51
CA ALA A 432 3.57 4.36 6.63
C ALA A 432 2.96 5.08 7.85
N PHE A 433 3.29 6.35 8.07
CA PHE A 433 2.82 7.16 9.19
C PHE A 433 1.93 8.31 8.76
N THR A 434 0.68 8.00 8.45
CA THR A 434 -0.37 8.96 8.10
C THR A 434 -1.07 9.55 9.34
N PRO A 435 -1.92 10.58 9.20
CA PRO A 435 -2.75 11.07 10.31
C PRO A 435 -3.63 10.00 10.97
N SER A 436 -4.07 8.97 10.23
CA SER A 436 -4.82 7.82 10.74
C SER A 436 -3.93 6.74 11.36
N THR A 437 -2.67 6.63 10.91
CA THR A 437 -1.71 5.59 11.32
C THR A 437 -0.49 6.20 12.01
N GLN A 438 -0.58 6.42 13.33
CA GLN A 438 0.54 6.97 14.13
C GLN A 438 1.43 5.88 14.76
N ARG A 439 1.07 4.61 14.62
CA ARG A 439 1.82 3.46 15.14
C ARG A 439 1.74 2.29 14.17
N ILE A 440 2.87 1.63 13.98
CA ILE A 440 3.00 0.40 13.19
C ILE A 440 3.61 -0.70 14.07
N ARG A 441 3.41 -1.96 13.70
CA ARG A 441 4.05 -3.09 14.39
C ARG A 441 5.20 -3.62 13.54
N TYR A 442 6.21 -4.15 14.21
CA TYR A 442 7.32 -4.85 13.57
C TYR A 442 7.55 -6.17 14.31
N LEU A 443 7.55 -7.28 13.57
CA LEU A 443 7.82 -8.62 14.06
C LEU A 443 9.19 -9.04 13.54
N TYR A 444 10.05 -9.51 14.44
CA TYR A 444 11.34 -10.09 14.09
C TYR A 444 11.43 -11.51 14.66
N ASP A 445 12.00 -12.42 13.88
CA ASP A 445 12.04 -13.85 14.15
C ASP A 445 10.64 -14.45 14.32
N PHE A 446 10.12 -15.09 13.28
CA PHE A 446 8.79 -15.70 13.33
C PHE A 446 8.70 -16.89 14.29
N GLY A 447 9.84 -17.49 14.65
CA GLY A 447 9.92 -18.53 15.67
C GLY A 447 9.79 -17.96 17.08
N ALA A 448 10.70 -17.06 17.46
CA ALA A 448 10.71 -16.45 18.80
C ALA A 448 9.63 -15.36 18.99
N SER A 449 9.15 -14.79 17.90
CA SER A 449 8.12 -13.77 17.82
C SER A 449 8.44 -12.49 18.61
N TRP A 450 9.54 -11.81 18.26
CA TRP A 450 9.90 -10.54 18.87
C TRP A 450 9.03 -9.38 18.35
N TYR A 451 8.02 -8.99 19.13
CA TYR A 451 7.09 -7.91 18.77
C TYR A 451 7.58 -6.53 19.19
N HIS A 452 7.54 -5.61 18.24
CA HIS A 452 7.82 -4.20 18.45
C HIS A 452 6.60 -3.36 18.09
N GLU A 453 6.46 -2.26 18.81
CA GLU A 453 5.62 -1.13 18.38
C GLU A 453 6.54 0.02 18.03
N VAL A 454 6.36 0.57 16.83
CA VAL A 454 7.05 1.77 16.37
C VAL A 454 6.03 2.89 16.29
N SER A 455 6.26 3.96 17.03
CA SER A 455 5.36 5.14 17.06
C SER A 455 6.09 6.36 16.53
N CYS A 456 5.46 7.12 15.64
CA CYS A 456 5.93 8.44 15.28
C CYS A 456 5.54 9.42 16.40
N GLU A 457 6.53 9.96 17.12
CA GLU A 457 6.29 10.91 18.22
C GLU A 457 6.30 12.36 17.73
N LYS A 458 7.15 12.69 16.74
CA LYS A 458 7.32 14.04 16.20
C LYS A 458 7.82 13.98 14.76
N VAL A 459 7.44 14.99 13.98
CA VAL A 459 8.07 15.36 12.72
C VAL A 459 8.94 16.59 12.97
N LEU A 460 10.21 16.53 12.59
CA LEU A 460 11.23 17.56 12.81
C LEU A 460 11.83 18.00 11.48
N ASP A 461 12.46 19.17 11.46
CA ASP A 461 13.25 19.62 10.31
C ASP A 461 14.56 18.85 10.23
N LEU A 462 14.92 18.44 9.01
CA LEU A 462 16.18 17.79 8.71
C LEU A 462 17.34 18.78 8.84
N ASP A 463 18.35 18.42 9.62
CA ASP A 463 19.61 19.17 9.69
C ASP A 463 20.57 18.65 8.61
N VAL A 464 20.85 19.48 7.60
CA VAL A 464 21.72 19.15 6.47
C VAL A 464 23.15 18.78 6.93
N GLY A 465 23.58 19.25 8.11
CA GLY A 465 24.89 18.92 8.68
C GLY A 465 24.91 17.63 9.50
N ALA A 466 23.75 17.03 9.79
CA ALA A 466 23.63 15.83 10.61
C ALA A 466 23.64 14.55 9.78
N THR A 467 24.12 13.46 10.37
CA THR A 467 24.02 12.12 9.79
C THR A 467 22.81 11.40 10.35
N TYR A 468 21.92 10.93 9.47
CA TYR A 468 20.77 10.10 9.82
C TYR A 468 20.95 8.69 9.24
N PRO A 469 20.36 7.65 9.87
CA PRO A 469 19.60 7.68 11.11
C PRO A 469 20.47 7.88 12.36
N VAL A 470 19.88 8.37 13.46
CA VAL A 470 20.59 8.56 14.75
C VAL A 470 19.71 8.21 15.95
N CYS A 471 20.27 7.54 16.95
CA CYS A 471 19.62 7.27 18.23
C CYS A 471 19.82 8.45 19.20
N VAL A 472 18.72 9.06 19.64
CA VAL A 472 18.75 10.23 20.56
C VAL A 472 18.75 9.81 22.02
N THR A 473 18.01 8.77 22.37
CA THR A 473 17.91 8.23 23.75
C THR A 473 17.28 6.83 23.75
N GLY A 474 17.33 6.13 24.88
CA GLY A 474 16.80 4.78 25.03
C GLY A 474 16.79 4.35 26.49
N SER A 475 16.11 3.24 26.79
CA SER A 475 16.08 2.62 28.13
C SER A 475 16.03 1.10 28.02
N GLY A 476 16.56 0.42 29.03
CA GLY A 476 16.68 -1.04 29.08
C GLY A 476 17.88 -1.56 28.29
N ASP A 477 18.51 -2.58 28.84
CA ASP A 477 19.66 -3.27 28.23
C ASP A 477 19.29 -3.87 26.87
N PHE A 478 20.30 -4.24 26.09
CA PHE A 478 20.05 -4.94 24.82
C PHE A 478 19.39 -6.30 25.08
N PRO A 479 18.29 -6.62 24.38
CA PRO A 479 17.68 -7.95 24.45
C PRO A 479 18.64 -9.02 23.92
N ILE A 480 18.63 -10.20 24.54
CA ILE A 480 19.38 -11.37 24.07
C ILE A 480 18.55 -12.01 22.95
N GLU A 481 19.11 -12.09 21.74
CA GLU A 481 18.44 -12.63 20.56
C GLU A 481 18.14 -14.13 20.70
N TYR A 482 19.17 -14.92 20.99
CA TYR A 482 19.11 -16.36 21.18
C TYR A 482 19.03 -16.72 22.66
N TRP A 483 17.92 -16.39 23.30
CA TRP A 483 17.75 -16.78 24.70
C TRP A 483 17.53 -18.30 24.80
N THR A 484 18.37 -18.97 25.58
CA THR A 484 18.20 -20.38 25.96
C THR A 484 18.29 -20.53 27.47
N ASP A 485 17.61 -21.54 28.05
CA ASP A 485 17.69 -21.85 29.48
C ASP A 485 19.11 -22.29 29.92
N GLU A 486 20.00 -22.59 28.96
CA GLU A 486 21.36 -23.08 29.19
C GLU A 486 22.43 -21.98 29.06
N ASP A 487 22.11 -20.82 28.47
CA ASP A 487 23.06 -19.72 28.25
C ASP A 487 23.01 -18.68 29.38
N ASP A 488 24.16 -18.45 30.02
CA ASP A 488 24.40 -17.50 31.10
C ASP A 488 24.73 -16.08 30.60
N GLN A 489 24.31 -15.72 29.38
CA GLN A 489 24.60 -14.41 28.81
C GLN A 489 24.01 -13.29 29.66
N GLU A 490 24.88 -12.45 30.22
CA GLU A 490 24.45 -11.24 30.93
C GLU A 490 23.89 -10.21 29.94
N PRO A 491 22.77 -9.53 30.28
CA PRO A 491 22.23 -8.44 29.47
C PRO A 491 23.28 -7.37 29.22
N ILE A 492 23.42 -6.96 27.96
CA ILE A 492 24.47 -6.02 27.57
C ILE A 492 23.93 -4.61 27.77
N PRO A 493 24.58 -3.75 28.59
CA PRO A 493 24.06 -2.42 28.84
C PRO A 493 23.90 -1.60 27.57
N PHE A 494 22.81 -0.82 27.50
CA PHE A 494 22.57 0.06 26.37
C PHE A 494 23.67 1.13 26.26
N ASP A 495 24.32 1.19 25.10
CA ASP A 495 25.41 2.12 24.80
C ASP A 495 25.04 2.93 23.55
N LYS A 496 24.54 4.15 23.77
CA LYS A 496 24.06 5.04 22.72
C LYS A 496 25.15 5.42 21.71
N ASP A 497 26.40 5.61 22.18
CA ASP A 497 27.49 6.07 21.32
C ASP A 497 27.97 4.95 20.39
N LYS A 498 28.00 3.70 20.87
CA LYS A 498 28.23 2.53 20.01
C LYS A 498 27.11 2.33 18.99
N VAL A 499 25.86 2.50 19.40
CA VAL A 499 24.70 2.44 18.48
C VAL A 499 24.84 3.50 17.39
N ASN A 500 25.10 4.76 17.76
CA ASN A 500 25.27 5.84 16.79
C ASN A 500 26.49 5.65 15.87
N SER A 501 27.57 5.05 16.37
CA SER A 501 28.72 4.67 15.53
C SER A 501 28.36 3.64 14.46
N ARG A 502 27.45 2.70 14.76
CA ARG A 502 26.94 1.71 13.80
C ARG A 502 25.95 2.33 12.83
N LEU A 503 25.01 3.16 13.31
CA LEU A 503 24.07 3.88 12.46
C LEU A 503 24.79 4.81 11.46
N ALA A 504 25.86 5.48 11.89
CA ALA A 504 26.69 6.30 11.00
C ALA A 504 27.41 5.46 9.92
N ARG A 505 27.72 4.19 10.19
CA ARG A 505 28.24 3.27 9.15
C ARG A 505 27.14 2.90 8.17
N LEU A 506 25.93 2.59 8.64
CA LEU A 506 24.78 2.32 7.79
C LEU A 506 24.52 3.48 6.82
N ALA A 507 24.48 4.72 7.32
CA ALA A 507 24.28 5.91 6.50
C ALA A 507 25.29 6.07 5.34
N ARG A 508 26.56 5.70 5.56
CA ARG A 508 27.61 5.75 4.53
C ARG A 508 27.45 4.69 3.43
N HIS A 509 26.79 3.58 3.72
CA HIS A 509 26.55 2.51 2.74
C HIS A 509 25.20 2.67 2.02
N SER A 510 24.29 3.49 2.57
CA SER A 510 22.98 3.79 1.99
C SER A 510 22.94 5.10 1.19
N SER A 511 24.04 5.88 1.14
CA SER A 511 24.11 7.05 0.25
C SER A 511 24.38 6.58 -1.19
N PRO A 512 23.63 7.05 -2.19
CA PRO A 512 23.95 6.74 -3.58
C PRO A 512 25.37 7.25 -3.89
N ALA A 513 26.18 6.38 -4.49
CA ALA A 513 27.53 6.70 -4.97
C ALA A 513 27.49 7.37 -6.33
#